data_AF-A0A2Z5A4D4-F1
#
_entry.id   AF-A0A2Z5A4D4-F1
#
_cell.length_a   1.000
_cell.length_b   1.000
_cell.length_c   1.000
_cell.angle_alpha   90.00
_cell.angle_beta   90.00
_cell.angle_gamma   90.00
#
_symmetry.space_group_name_H-M   'P 1'
#
loop_
_entity.id
_entity.type
_entity.pdbx_description
1 polymer ?
#
loop_
_entity_poly.entity_id
_entity_poly.type
_entity_poly.pdbx_seq_one_letter_code
_entity_poly.pdbx_strand_id
1 'polypeptide(L)'
;MQYDAAITASALNTTLTSNAALSSSTVDAISTILKLDTATTLPVATSTGTNLSVNFDPVTGQVVTPEVVFFSDLGAAGSNVTVTIPSVVANSSAILFNTSANVTATIGNSAAVTPTAAVEGTAAARVVVSGSGNDTITITDNVNTHVDAGAGNDTITTAGGNDTVVLNGGNNNVNTGAGNDVIYAGNGIDTINGGSGYDVVNVSNLANYTVSVSNGSVVLNSTTSGQATLTNVQFVASVTGNDTLAIVSNQGEATSIRLYEAVLGRDADASGTQFWVGQAQAGVSTTSIANQFLNSVEYNAAHTTPLSDGAFIQSLYQGALGRAADTDGLVYWAQQLATGHTRADVAVGIVGSVEAQNHDTGVIVVTGQV
;
A
#
# COMPACT_ATOMS: atom_id res chain seq x y z
N MET A 1 -17.98 11.91 -28.04
CA MET A 1 -18.65 10.91 -27.19
C MET A 1 -20.14 11.05 -27.36
N GLN A 2 -20.86 9.95 -27.24
CA GLN A 2 -22.30 9.97 -27.07
C GLN A 2 -22.57 9.75 -25.57
N TYR A 3 -23.37 10.62 -24.95
CA TYR A 3 -23.94 10.28 -23.65
C TYR A 3 -24.88 9.12 -23.90
N ASP A 4 -24.58 7.98 -23.28
CA ASP A 4 -25.42 6.82 -23.43
C ASP A 4 -26.63 6.97 -22.52
N ALA A 5 -27.70 6.24 -22.84
CA ALA A 5 -28.79 6.11 -21.90
C ALA A 5 -28.22 5.64 -20.55
N ALA A 6 -28.65 6.28 -19.46
CA ALA A 6 -28.16 5.93 -18.14
C ALA A 6 -28.30 4.42 -17.89
N ILE A 7 -27.22 3.78 -17.46
CA ILE A 7 -27.23 2.35 -17.18
C ILE A 7 -27.77 2.12 -15.77
N THR A 8 -28.50 1.03 -15.55
CA THR A 8 -28.89 0.65 -14.19
C THR A 8 -27.67 0.17 -13.42
N ALA A 9 -27.63 0.43 -12.10
CA ALA A 9 -26.51 -0.02 -11.27
C ALA A 9 -26.33 -1.56 -11.33
N SER A 10 -27.45 -2.29 -11.36
CA SER A 10 -27.46 -3.76 -11.50
C SER A 10 -26.86 -4.24 -12.83
N ALA A 11 -27.17 -3.56 -13.95
CA ALA A 11 -26.59 -3.90 -15.24
C ALA A 11 -25.09 -3.60 -15.28
N LEU A 12 -24.66 -2.45 -14.75
CA LEU A 12 -23.23 -2.12 -14.65
C LEU A 12 -22.48 -3.15 -13.80
N ASN A 13 -23.02 -3.52 -12.63
CA ASN A 13 -22.41 -4.52 -11.77
C ASN A 13 -22.26 -5.88 -12.47
N THR A 14 -23.25 -6.26 -13.28
CA THR A 14 -23.19 -7.49 -14.09
C THR A 14 -22.07 -7.40 -15.13
N THR A 15 -21.94 -6.26 -15.82
CA THR A 15 -20.85 -6.04 -16.80
C THR A 15 -19.48 -6.15 -16.12
N LEU A 16 -19.30 -5.48 -14.97
CA LEU A 16 -18.03 -5.49 -14.23
C LEU A 16 -17.66 -6.90 -13.74
N THR A 17 -18.60 -7.58 -13.07
CA THR A 17 -18.36 -8.94 -12.54
C THR A 17 -18.18 -10.00 -13.62
N SER A 18 -18.72 -9.79 -14.82
CA SER A 18 -18.51 -10.67 -15.97
C SER A 18 -17.19 -10.42 -16.72
N ASN A 19 -16.52 -9.29 -16.47
CA ASN A 19 -15.26 -8.96 -17.12
C ASN A 19 -14.09 -9.67 -16.43
N ALA A 20 -13.63 -10.75 -17.05
CA ALA A 20 -12.51 -11.55 -16.53
C ALA A 20 -11.16 -10.80 -16.47
N ALA A 21 -11.05 -9.63 -17.10
CA ALA A 21 -9.86 -8.78 -17.01
C ALA A 21 -9.83 -7.92 -15.74
N LEU A 22 -10.96 -7.78 -15.02
CA LEU A 22 -11.03 -6.99 -13.79
C LEU A 22 -10.79 -7.89 -12.57
N SER A 23 -9.95 -7.42 -11.65
CA SER A 23 -9.80 -8.08 -10.35
C SER A 23 -11.06 -7.88 -9.48
N SER A 24 -11.31 -8.78 -8.52
CA SER A 24 -12.43 -8.62 -7.58
C SER A 24 -12.29 -7.34 -6.76
N SER A 25 -11.08 -6.97 -6.35
CA SER A 25 -10.80 -5.70 -5.66
C SER A 25 -11.13 -4.48 -6.51
N THR A 26 -10.85 -4.53 -7.82
CA THR A 26 -11.21 -3.44 -8.75
C THR A 26 -12.72 -3.31 -8.88
N VAL A 27 -13.43 -4.44 -9.00
CA VAL A 27 -14.90 -4.45 -9.04
C VAL A 27 -15.50 -3.91 -7.73
N ASP A 28 -14.97 -4.32 -6.58
CA ASP A 28 -15.42 -3.84 -5.27
C ASP A 28 -15.14 -2.34 -5.07
N ALA A 29 -13.99 -1.85 -5.55
CA ALA A 29 -13.66 -0.42 -5.54
C ALA A 29 -14.67 0.38 -6.39
N ILE A 30 -14.93 -0.06 -7.63
CA ILE A 30 -15.94 0.58 -8.50
C ILE A 30 -17.32 0.52 -7.84
N SER A 31 -17.70 -0.62 -7.27
CA SER A 31 -18.99 -0.82 -6.61
C SER A 31 -19.19 0.14 -5.44
N THR A 32 -18.15 0.31 -4.62
CA THR A 32 -18.16 1.18 -3.43
C THR A 32 -18.26 2.65 -3.82
N ILE A 33 -17.43 3.10 -4.77
CA ILE A 33 -17.39 4.50 -5.20
C ILE A 33 -18.73 4.89 -5.84
N LEU A 34 -19.25 4.04 -6.72
CA LEU A 34 -20.49 4.29 -7.45
C LEU A 34 -21.76 3.94 -6.66
N LYS A 35 -21.61 3.37 -5.45
CA LYS A 35 -22.71 2.91 -4.59
C LYS A 35 -23.70 2.02 -5.34
N LEU A 36 -23.18 0.99 -6.04
CA LEU A 36 -24.01 0.17 -6.94
C LEU A 36 -25.11 -0.64 -6.22
N ASP A 37 -25.03 -0.75 -4.90
CA ASP A 37 -26.04 -1.35 -4.03
C ASP A 37 -27.29 -0.48 -3.84
N THR A 38 -27.15 0.85 -3.95
CA THR A 38 -28.20 1.83 -3.64
C THR A 38 -28.54 2.75 -4.82
N ALA A 39 -27.62 2.91 -5.78
CA ALA A 39 -27.85 3.69 -6.99
C ALA A 39 -28.92 3.03 -7.89
N THR A 40 -29.78 3.84 -8.50
CA THR A 40 -30.79 3.36 -9.45
C THR A 40 -30.25 3.36 -10.88
N THR A 41 -29.75 4.50 -11.35
CA THR A 41 -29.16 4.69 -12.68
C THR A 41 -27.95 5.61 -12.62
N LEU A 42 -26.96 5.38 -13.47
CA LEU A 42 -25.73 6.16 -13.52
C LEU A 42 -25.52 6.80 -14.89
N PRO A 43 -25.05 8.06 -14.96
CA PRO A 43 -24.68 8.71 -16.20
C PRO A 43 -23.41 8.07 -16.78
N VAL A 44 -23.47 7.57 -18.01
CA VAL A 44 -22.35 6.88 -18.67
C VAL A 44 -22.02 7.54 -20.00
N ALA A 45 -20.74 7.57 -20.33
CA ALA A 45 -20.27 7.91 -21.67
C ALA A 45 -19.38 6.81 -22.24
N THR A 46 -19.57 6.47 -23.51
CA THR A 46 -18.67 5.59 -24.25
C THR A 46 -17.90 6.36 -25.33
N SER A 47 -16.67 5.91 -25.59
CA SER A 47 -15.84 6.39 -26.70
C SER A 47 -15.13 5.22 -27.38
N THR A 48 -15.25 5.16 -28.71
CA THR A 48 -14.49 4.23 -29.56
C THR A 48 -13.25 4.88 -30.20
N GLY A 49 -12.91 6.11 -29.79
CA GLY A 49 -11.81 6.88 -30.34
C GLY A 49 -11.02 7.64 -29.28
N THR A 50 -9.90 8.23 -29.70
CA THR A 50 -8.87 8.84 -28.83
C THR A 50 -9.16 10.25 -28.37
N ASN A 51 -10.12 10.92 -29.01
CA ASN A 51 -10.50 12.31 -28.72
C ASN A 51 -11.86 12.37 -28.05
N LEU A 52 -11.89 13.05 -26.91
CA LEU A 52 -13.10 13.28 -26.13
C LEU A 52 -13.59 14.70 -26.37
N SER A 53 -14.86 14.82 -26.75
CA SER A 53 -15.57 16.09 -26.84
C SER A 53 -16.20 16.46 -25.51
N VAL A 54 -16.34 17.75 -25.23
CA VAL A 54 -17.15 18.26 -24.09
C VAL A 54 -18.59 17.78 -24.29
N ASN A 55 -19.13 17.05 -23.30
CA ASN A 55 -20.46 16.47 -23.38
C ASN A 55 -21.52 17.45 -22.86
N PHE A 56 -22.70 17.45 -23.48
CA PHE A 56 -23.88 18.16 -23.02
C PHE A 56 -25.00 17.16 -22.70
N ASP A 57 -25.76 17.40 -21.64
CA ASP A 57 -27.03 16.71 -21.37
C ASP A 57 -27.99 16.97 -22.55
N PRO A 58 -28.52 15.92 -23.20
CA PRO A 58 -29.39 16.07 -24.38
C PRO A 58 -30.74 16.74 -24.08
N VAL A 59 -31.14 16.79 -22.80
CA VAL A 59 -32.38 17.41 -22.32
C VAL A 59 -32.14 18.86 -21.90
N THR A 60 -31.06 19.13 -21.15
CA THR A 60 -30.81 20.47 -20.58
C THR A 60 -29.80 21.31 -21.36
N GLY A 61 -29.02 20.69 -22.26
CA GLY A 61 -27.93 21.34 -23.00
C GLY A 61 -26.77 21.81 -22.12
N GLN A 62 -26.72 21.40 -20.84
CA GLN A 62 -25.65 21.75 -19.91
C GLN A 62 -24.50 20.75 -19.99
N VAL A 63 -23.28 21.20 -19.70
CA VAL A 63 -22.13 20.29 -19.57
C VAL A 63 -22.33 19.43 -18.34
N VAL A 64 -22.35 18.10 -18.53
CA VAL A 64 -22.49 17.13 -17.44
C VAL A 64 -21.28 16.21 -17.44
N THR A 65 -20.70 16.02 -16.26
CA THR A 65 -19.66 15.02 -16.01
C THR A 65 -20.33 13.65 -15.95
N PRO A 66 -19.96 12.70 -16.84
CA PRO A 66 -20.42 11.32 -16.69
C PRO A 66 -19.82 10.73 -15.41
N GLU A 67 -20.56 9.84 -14.76
CA GLU A 67 -20.06 9.13 -13.58
C GLU A 67 -19.07 8.03 -14.00
N VAL A 68 -19.38 7.36 -15.12
CA VAL A 68 -18.57 6.28 -15.69
C VAL A 68 -18.24 6.57 -17.14
N VAL A 69 -16.99 6.33 -17.51
CA VAL A 69 -16.49 6.52 -18.87
C VAL A 69 -15.87 5.21 -19.35
N PHE A 70 -16.32 4.71 -20.49
CA PHE A 70 -15.78 3.52 -21.13
C PHE A 70 -15.09 3.87 -22.44
N PHE A 71 -13.86 3.40 -22.60
CA PHE A 71 -13.15 3.38 -23.86
C PHE A 71 -13.10 1.95 -24.39
N SER A 72 -13.41 1.78 -25.67
CA SER A 72 -13.22 0.52 -26.38
C SER A 72 -12.59 0.77 -27.74
N ASP A 73 -12.10 -0.28 -28.39
CA ASP A 73 -11.67 -0.26 -29.79
C ASP A 73 -10.62 0.82 -30.13
N LEU A 74 -9.78 1.18 -29.15
CA LEU A 74 -8.80 2.26 -29.27
C LEU A 74 -7.66 1.97 -30.28
N GLY A 75 -7.50 0.73 -30.70
CA GLY A 75 -6.51 0.31 -31.68
C GLY A 75 -6.34 -1.20 -31.70
N ALA A 76 -5.48 -1.70 -32.59
CA ALA A 76 -5.05 -3.09 -32.57
C ALA A 76 -4.15 -3.36 -31.35
N ALA A 77 -4.10 -4.60 -30.90
CA ALA A 77 -3.25 -5.01 -29.78
C ALA A 77 -1.80 -4.53 -29.93
N GLY A 78 -1.25 -3.91 -28.87
CA GLY A 78 0.11 -3.37 -28.84
C GLY A 78 0.33 -2.08 -29.65
N SER A 79 -0.71 -1.53 -30.29
CA SER A 79 -0.61 -0.22 -30.94
C SER A 79 -0.55 0.90 -29.89
N ASN A 80 0.32 1.88 -30.07
CA ASN A 80 0.39 3.01 -29.14
C ASN A 80 -0.72 4.02 -29.43
N VAL A 81 -1.48 4.37 -28.38
CA VAL A 81 -2.66 5.21 -28.49
C VAL A 81 -2.65 6.25 -27.37
N THR A 82 -2.61 7.53 -27.74
CA THR A 82 -2.77 8.62 -26.75
C THR A 82 -4.24 9.01 -26.64
N VAL A 83 -4.78 8.97 -25.43
CA VAL A 83 -6.15 9.41 -25.13
C VAL A 83 -6.10 10.75 -24.41
N THR A 84 -6.72 11.77 -25.01
CA THR A 84 -6.82 13.10 -24.38
C THR A 84 -8.04 13.13 -23.48
N ILE A 85 -7.85 13.33 -22.16
CA ILE A 85 -8.92 13.40 -21.15
C ILE A 85 -9.24 14.87 -20.81
N PRO A 86 -10.40 15.41 -21.21
CA PRO A 86 -10.83 16.75 -20.81
C PRO A 86 -11.12 16.82 -19.32
N SER A 87 -10.97 18.01 -18.73
CA SER A 87 -11.20 18.28 -17.31
C SER A 87 -12.58 17.82 -16.79
N VAL A 88 -13.62 18.00 -17.61
CA VAL A 88 -14.99 17.53 -17.32
C VAL A 88 -15.06 16.01 -17.12
N VAL A 89 -14.25 15.24 -17.84
CA VAL A 89 -14.19 13.77 -17.80
C VAL A 89 -13.20 13.29 -16.72
N ALA A 90 -12.15 14.07 -16.43
CA ALA A 90 -11.19 13.75 -15.39
C ALA A 90 -11.82 13.65 -13.98
N ASN A 91 -12.97 14.28 -13.77
CA ASN A 91 -13.76 14.23 -12.54
C ASN A 91 -14.73 13.03 -12.48
N SER A 92 -14.76 12.17 -13.48
CA SER A 92 -15.57 10.95 -13.43
C SER A 92 -15.06 10.00 -12.35
N SER A 93 -16.00 9.39 -11.63
CA SER A 93 -15.70 8.41 -10.58
C SER A 93 -15.08 7.12 -11.12
N ALA A 94 -15.33 6.77 -12.39
CA ALA A 94 -14.75 5.59 -13.02
C ALA A 94 -14.38 5.84 -14.49
N ILE A 95 -13.13 5.54 -14.85
CA ILE A 95 -12.59 5.65 -16.22
C ILE A 95 -11.98 4.31 -16.63
N LEU A 96 -12.63 3.60 -17.55
CA LEU A 96 -12.27 2.23 -17.91
C LEU A 96 -11.85 2.13 -19.37
N PHE A 97 -10.63 1.66 -19.61
CA PHE A 97 -10.10 1.33 -20.92
C PHE A 97 -10.22 -0.19 -21.15
N ASN A 98 -11.17 -0.59 -22.00
CA ASN A 98 -11.34 -1.97 -22.44
C ASN A 98 -10.64 -2.16 -23.78
N THR A 99 -9.32 -2.29 -23.74
CA THR A 99 -8.49 -2.42 -24.94
C THR A 99 -7.24 -3.25 -24.68
N SER A 100 -6.62 -3.70 -25.77
CA SER A 100 -5.29 -4.34 -25.79
C SER A 100 -4.23 -3.45 -26.45
N ALA A 101 -4.60 -2.25 -26.87
CA ALA A 101 -3.67 -1.23 -27.31
C ALA A 101 -2.89 -0.68 -26.10
N ASN A 102 -1.71 -0.12 -26.34
CA ASN A 102 -0.90 0.55 -25.33
C ASN A 102 -1.44 1.98 -25.14
N VAL A 103 -2.14 2.23 -24.04
CA VAL A 103 -2.81 3.49 -23.75
C VAL A 103 -1.84 4.47 -23.08
N THR A 104 -1.74 5.69 -23.59
CA THR A 104 -1.16 6.82 -22.86
C THR A 104 -2.27 7.79 -22.50
N ALA A 105 -2.54 7.97 -21.21
CA ALA A 105 -3.58 8.88 -20.72
C ALA A 105 -3.08 9.74 -19.55
N THR A 106 -3.40 11.03 -19.61
CA THR A 106 -3.23 11.95 -18.48
C THR A 106 -4.60 12.33 -17.95
N ILE A 107 -4.83 12.06 -16.67
CA ILE A 107 -6.10 12.27 -15.98
C ILE A 107 -5.86 13.28 -14.85
N GLY A 108 -6.83 14.14 -14.65
CA GLY A 108 -6.84 15.12 -13.57
C GLY A 108 -6.86 16.55 -14.07
N ASN A 109 -7.29 17.45 -13.20
CA ASN A 109 -7.36 18.87 -13.51
C ASN A 109 -5.99 19.50 -13.25
N SER A 110 -5.28 19.81 -14.34
CA SER A 110 -3.93 20.39 -14.40
C SER A 110 -3.79 21.81 -13.82
N ALA A 111 -4.50 22.15 -12.74
CA ALA A 111 -3.99 23.17 -11.85
C ALA A 111 -2.82 22.53 -11.11
N ALA A 112 -1.64 23.13 -11.12
CA ALA A 112 -0.49 22.64 -10.37
C ALA A 112 -0.88 22.53 -8.88
N VAL A 113 -1.40 21.37 -8.49
CA VAL A 113 -1.65 21.07 -7.10
C VAL A 113 -0.29 20.69 -6.54
N THR A 114 0.16 21.40 -5.52
CA THR A 114 1.28 20.88 -4.73
C THR A 114 0.83 19.51 -4.21
N PRO A 115 1.57 18.41 -4.46
CA PRO A 115 1.24 17.14 -3.86
C PRO A 115 1.14 17.33 -2.34
N THR A 116 0.01 16.96 -1.77
CA THR A 116 -0.24 17.06 -0.33
C THR A 116 -0.80 15.73 0.11
N ALA A 117 -0.25 15.18 1.20
CA ALA A 117 -0.79 13.98 1.81
C ALA A 117 -2.29 14.17 2.12
N ALA A 118 -3.10 13.18 1.75
CA ALA A 118 -4.52 13.16 2.08
C ALA A 118 -4.72 12.84 3.57
N VAL A 119 -5.92 13.15 4.08
CA VAL A 119 -6.31 12.74 5.43
C VAL A 119 -6.41 11.22 5.48
N GLU A 120 -5.80 10.60 6.49
CA GLU A 120 -5.81 9.15 6.69
C GLU A 120 -7.24 8.58 6.74
N GLY A 121 -7.43 7.39 6.16
CA GLY A 121 -8.71 6.68 6.15
C GLY A 121 -9.74 7.18 5.14
N THR A 122 -9.35 8.07 4.22
CA THR A 122 -10.21 8.50 3.11
C THR A 122 -10.23 7.44 2.00
N ALA A 123 -11.41 6.91 1.68
CA ALA A 123 -11.58 5.94 0.60
C ALA A 123 -11.22 6.54 -0.76
N ALA A 124 -10.86 5.69 -1.74
CA ALA A 124 -10.70 6.10 -3.12
C ALA A 124 -11.97 6.82 -3.62
N ALA A 125 -11.78 7.90 -4.36
CA ALA A 125 -12.85 8.70 -4.94
C ALA A 125 -12.93 8.54 -6.47
N ARG A 126 -11.93 7.89 -7.08
CA ARG A 126 -11.89 7.58 -8.50
C ARG A 126 -11.29 6.19 -8.76
N VAL A 127 -11.78 5.50 -9.78
CA VAL A 127 -11.15 4.30 -10.35
C VAL A 127 -10.68 4.57 -11.78
N VAL A 128 -9.48 4.12 -12.11
CA VAL A 128 -8.94 4.10 -13.48
C VAL A 128 -8.50 2.68 -13.81
N VAL A 129 -8.90 2.14 -14.96
CA VAL A 129 -8.49 0.80 -15.44
C VAL A 129 -7.88 0.93 -16.83
N SER A 130 -6.62 0.56 -17.07
CA SER A 130 -5.91 0.86 -18.34
C SER A 130 -6.00 -0.20 -19.45
N GLY A 131 -6.23 -1.46 -19.11
CA GLY A 131 -6.45 -2.53 -20.09
C GLY A 131 -5.36 -3.60 -20.06
N SER A 132 -5.10 -4.26 -21.19
CA SER A 132 -4.10 -5.33 -21.28
C SER A 132 -2.86 -4.94 -22.10
N GLY A 133 -2.69 -3.66 -22.40
CA GLY A 133 -1.56 -3.14 -23.17
C GLY A 133 -0.39 -2.79 -22.25
N ASN A 134 0.71 -2.29 -22.82
CA ASN A 134 1.75 -1.64 -22.03
C ASN A 134 1.35 -0.17 -21.86
N ASP A 135 0.68 0.15 -20.76
CA ASP A 135 -0.01 1.41 -20.59
C ASP A 135 0.87 2.45 -19.87
N THR A 136 0.53 3.72 -20.06
CA THR A 136 1.12 4.86 -19.37
C THR A 136 0.01 5.74 -18.84
N ILE A 137 -0.24 5.65 -17.54
CA ILE A 137 -1.30 6.41 -16.86
C ILE A 137 -0.65 7.44 -15.95
N THR A 138 -1.02 8.70 -16.14
CA THR A 138 -0.57 9.80 -15.27
C THR A 138 -1.78 10.48 -14.64
N ILE A 139 -1.90 10.38 -13.32
CA ILE A 139 -2.84 11.14 -12.51
C ILE A 139 -2.15 12.42 -12.04
N THR A 140 -2.79 13.57 -12.23
CA THR A 140 -2.16 14.89 -12.03
C THR A 140 -2.79 15.73 -10.91
N ASP A 141 -3.92 15.28 -10.35
CA ASP A 141 -4.59 15.91 -9.21
C ASP A 141 -4.47 15.04 -7.95
N ASN A 142 -4.77 15.61 -6.78
CA ASN A 142 -4.60 14.94 -5.49
C ASN A 142 -5.82 14.07 -5.08
N VAL A 143 -6.54 13.52 -6.06
CA VAL A 143 -7.72 12.70 -5.78
C VAL A 143 -7.26 11.27 -5.53
N ASN A 144 -7.60 10.71 -4.36
CA ASN A 144 -7.37 9.30 -4.05
C ASN A 144 -7.93 8.41 -5.17
N THR A 145 -7.05 7.77 -5.91
CA THR A 145 -7.37 7.03 -7.13
C THR A 145 -6.98 5.56 -6.96
N HIS A 146 -7.93 4.67 -7.22
CA HIS A 146 -7.66 3.26 -7.44
C HIS A 146 -7.29 3.04 -8.91
N VAL A 147 -6.04 2.73 -9.21
CA VAL A 147 -5.55 2.43 -10.55
C VAL A 147 -5.36 0.93 -10.69
N ASP A 148 -6.09 0.30 -11.61
CA ASP A 148 -5.82 -1.05 -12.07
C ASP A 148 -5.09 -0.95 -13.42
N ALA A 149 -3.80 -1.26 -13.41
CA ALA A 149 -2.97 -1.23 -14.61
C ALA A 149 -3.31 -2.38 -15.58
N GLY A 150 -4.10 -3.36 -15.12
CA GLY A 150 -4.38 -4.56 -15.88
C GLY A 150 -3.11 -5.36 -16.16
N ALA A 151 -2.95 -5.92 -17.36
CA ALA A 151 -1.80 -6.76 -17.70
C ALA A 151 -0.89 -6.05 -18.70
N GLY A 152 0.41 -6.15 -18.55
CA GLY A 152 1.34 -5.50 -19.47
C GLY A 152 2.57 -5.03 -18.72
N ASN A 153 3.43 -4.29 -19.41
CA ASN A 153 4.50 -3.55 -18.76
C ASN A 153 4.05 -2.10 -18.63
N ASP A 154 3.51 -1.75 -17.47
CA ASP A 154 2.81 -0.49 -17.28
C ASP A 154 3.69 0.56 -16.60
N THR A 155 3.44 1.83 -16.93
CA THR A 155 4.03 2.99 -16.25
C THR A 155 2.94 3.79 -15.59
N ILE A 156 2.88 3.77 -14.26
CA ILE A 156 1.87 4.46 -13.48
C ILE A 156 2.54 5.60 -12.70
N THR A 157 1.97 6.79 -12.82
CA THR A 157 2.35 7.93 -11.98
C THR A 157 1.10 8.56 -11.41
N THR A 158 1.02 8.65 -10.08
CA THR A 158 -0.01 9.45 -9.41
C THR A 158 0.63 10.67 -8.74
N ALA A 159 -0.21 11.59 -8.24
CA ALA A 159 0.22 12.88 -7.73
C ALA A 159 0.18 12.89 -6.20
N GLY A 160 -0.68 13.69 -5.57
CA GLY A 160 -0.99 13.49 -4.16
C GLY A 160 -2.21 12.59 -3.97
N GLY A 161 -2.57 12.32 -2.72
CA GLY A 161 -3.71 11.46 -2.38
C GLY A 161 -3.24 10.16 -1.76
N ASN A 162 -4.15 9.43 -1.12
CA ASN A 162 -3.89 8.05 -0.70
C ASN A 162 -4.38 7.14 -1.83
N ASP A 163 -3.48 6.82 -2.74
CA ASP A 163 -3.78 6.07 -3.94
C ASP A 163 -3.67 4.55 -3.70
N THR A 164 -4.34 3.79 -4.55
CA THR A 164 -4.18 2.33 -4.60
C THR A 164 -3.82 1.94 -6.01
N VAL A 165 -2.69 1.26 -6.21
CA VAL A 165 -2.24 0.82 -7.53
C VAL A 165 -2.17 -0.70 -7.57
N VAL A 166 -2.85 -1.32 -8.54
CA VAL A 166 -2.84 -2.76 -8.79
C VAL A 166 -2.14 -3.01 -10.12
N LEU A 167 -0.98 -3.68 -10.08
CA LEU A 167 -0.13 -3.90 -11.26
C LEU A 167 -0.38 -5.25 -11.94
N ASN A 168 -1.01 -6.19 -11.23
CA ASN A 168 -1.26 -7.56 -11.67
C ASN A 168 -0.02 -8.33 -12.16
N GLY A 169 0.41 -8.16 -13.41
CA GLY A 169 1.52 -8.91 -14.01
C GLY A 169 2.41 -8.02 -14.87
N GLY A 170 3.53 -8.57 -15.32
CA GLY A 170 4.47 -7.86 -16.20
C GLY A 170 5.47 -7.00 -15.44
N ASN A 171 6.28 -6.21 -16.16
CA ASN A 171 7.39 -5.46 -15.59
C ASN A 171 7.00 -3.99 -15.51
N ASN A 172 6.62 -3.52 -14.32
CA ASN A 172 5.98 -2.24 -14.14
C ASN A 172 6.91 -1.18 -13.56
N ASN A 173 6.59 0.09 -13.81
CA ASN A 173 7.26 1.25 -13.22
C ASN A 173 6.22 2.17 -12.56
N VAL A 174 6.33 2.36 -11.25
CA VAL A 174 5.31 3.03 -10.44
C VAL A 174 5.91 4.15 -9.61
N ASN A 175 5.24 5.30 -9.59
CA ASN A 175 5.48 6.38 -8.65
C ASN A 175 4.14 6.90 -8.12
N THR A 176 3.85 6.74 -6.83
CA THR A 176 2.55 7.15 -6.26
C THR A 176 2.55 8.55 -5.64
N GLY A 177 3.71 9.19 -5.55
CA GLY A 177 3.78 10.62 -5.24
C GLY A 177 3.61 10.93 -3.74
N ALA A 178 2.54 11.56 -3.30
CA ALA A 178 2.40 12.02 -1.91
C ALA A 178 1.11 11.58 -1.23
N GLY A 179 1.23 10.90 -0.09
CA GLY A 179 0.13 10.35 0.68
C GLY A 179 0.52 8.97 1.19
N ASN A 180 -0.42 8.27 1.80
CA ASN A 180 -0.18 6.91 2.27
C ASN A 180 -0.74 5.95 1.22
N ASP A 181 0.12 5.47 0.34
CA ASP A 181 -0.28 4.72 -0.84
C ASP A 181 -0.23 3.21 -0.61
N VAL A 182 -1.05 2.47 -1.37
CA VAL A 182 -1.09 1.01 -1.34
C VAL A 182 -0.83 0.47 -2.74
N ILE A 183 0.25 -0.30 -2.91
CA ILE A 183 0.62 -0.88 -4.20
C ILE A 183 0.55 -2.39 -4.12
N TYR A 184 -0.20 -3.04 -5.02
CA TYR A 184 -0.20 -4.48 -5.23
C TYR A 184 0.73 -4.79 -6.40
N ALA A 185 1.96 -5.21 -6.09
CA ALA A 185 3.03 -5.35 -7.08
C ALA A 185 2.74 -6.44 -8.12
N GLY A 186 2.02 -7.50 -7.74
CA GLY A 186 1.73 -8.59 -8.66
C GLY A 186 2.96 -9.46 -8.96
N ASN A 187 3.04 -10.02 -10.17
CA ASN A 187 4.20 -10.78 -10.63
C ASN A 187 4.97 -10.03 -11.71
N GLY A 188 6.29 -10.24 -11.77
CA GLY A 188 7.17 -9.68 -12.80
C GLY A 188 8.34 -8.93 -12.18
N ILE A 189 8.97 -8.05 -12.95
CA ILE A 189 10.09 -7.22 -12.47
C ILE A 189 9.61 -5.78 -12.35
N ASP A 190 9.25 -5.39 -11.13
CA ASP A 190 8.64 -4.09 -10.85
C ASP A 190 9.63 -3.12 -10.20
N THR A 191 9.53 -1.86 -10.58
CA THR A 191 10.20 -0.73 -9.91
C THR A 191 9.12 0.15 -9.30
N ILE A 192 9.13 0.29 -7.97
CA ILE A 192 8.09 0.98 -7.21
C ILE A 192 8.72 2.08 -6.36
N ASN A 193 8.19 3.29 -6.50
CA ASN A 193 8.45 4.42 -5.63
C ASN A 193 7.14 4.82 -4.93
N GLY A 194 7.05 4.61 -3.61
CA GLY A 194 5.88 5.03 -2.82
C GLY A 194 5.78 6.56 -2.67
N GLY A 195 6.94 7.24 -2.77
CA GLY A 195 7.00 8.68 -2.63
C GLY A 195 6.96 9.12 -1.17
N SER A 196 6.26 10.21 -0.86
CA SER A 196 6.23 10.77 0.50
C SER A 196 4.98 10.35 1.25
N GLY A 197 5.15 9.78 2.43
CA GLY A 197 4.05 9.35 3.30
C GLY A 197 4.38 7.98 3.88
N TYR A 198 3.36 7.25 4.30
CA TYR A 198 3.49 5.89 4.78
C TYR A 198 2.90 4.91 3.77
N ASP A 199 3.78 4.32 2.97
CA ASP A 199 3.43 3.53 1.80
C ASP A 199 3.59 2.03 2.06
N VAL A 200 2.62 1.29 1.55
CA VAL A 200 2.50 -0.17 1.72
C VAL A 200 2.58 -0.86 0.37
N VAL A 201 3.51 -1.80 0.23
CA VAL A 201 3.57 -2.70 -0.92
C VAL A 201 3.06 -4.09 -0.52
N ASN A 202 2.04 -4.57 -1.21
CA ASN A 202 1.51 -5.92 -1.08
C ASN A 202 2.12 -6.83 -2.15
N VAL A 203 2.74 -7.92 -1.70
CA VAL A 203 3.26 -8.99 -2.55
C VAL A 203 2.46 -10.28 -2.36
N SER A 204 2.51 -11.20 -3.33
CA SER A 204 1.73 -12.44 -3.32
C SER A 204 1.91 -13.27 -2.04
N ASN A 205 3.14 -13.70 -1.76
CA ASN A 205 3.53 -14.37 -0.53
C ASN A 205 4.95 -13.95 -0.14
N LEU A 206 5.11 -13.13 0.90
CA LEU A 206 6.40 -12.58 1.31
C LEU A 206 7.42 -13.66 1.73
N ALA A 207 6.98 -14.79 2.28
CA ALA A 207 7.86 -15.91 2.63
C ALA A 207 8.59 -16.53 1.41
N ASN A 208 8.09 -16.30 0.20
CA ASN A 208 8.74 -16.74 -1.04
C ASN A 208 9.77 -15.74 -1.59
N TYR A 209 9.99 -14.62 -0.90
CA TYR A 209 10.96 -13.60 -1.30
C TYR A 209 12.20 -13.65 -0.43
N THR A 210 13.34 -13.41 -1.08
CA THR A 210 14.57 -13.00 -0.40
C THR A 210 14.63 -11.48 -0.41
N VAL A 211 15.01 -10.89 0.71
CA VAL A 211 15.09 -9.44 0.88
C VAL A 211 16.56 -9.03 0.84
N SER A 212 16.88 -7.99 0.08
CA SER A 212 18.21 -7.39 0.04
C SER A 212 18.10 -5.88 -0.05
N VAL A 213 19.15 -5.16 0.36
CA VAL A 213 19.22 -3.70 0.25
C VAL A 213 20.37 -3.35 -0.69
N SER A 214 20.09 -2.53 -1.70
CA SER A 214 21.07 -2.14 -2.72
C SER A 214 20.88 -0.67 -3.10
N ASN A 215 21.95 0.13 -2.98
CA ASN A 215 21.94 1.57 -3.30
C ASN A 215 20.81 2.36 -2.63
N GLY A 216 20.48 1.98 -1.39
CA GLY A 216 19.38 2.58 -0.66
C GLY A 216 18.01 2.04 -1.03
N SER A 217 17.84 1.19 -2.04
CA SER A 217 16.56 0.53 -2.36
C SER A 217 16.43 -0.83 -1.69
N VAL A 218 15.20 -1.23 -1.37
CA VAL A 218 14.88 -2.60 -0.95
C VAL A 218 14.56 -3.42 -2.19
N VAL A 219 15.20 -4.57 -2.36
CA VAL A 219 14.96 -5.49 -3.48
C VAL A 219 14.43 -6.80 -2.94
N LEU A 220 13.18 -7.10 -3.29
CA LEU A 220 12.50 -8.36 -3.03
C LEU A 220 12.70 -9.27 -4.24
N ASN A 221 13.30 -10.44 -4.06
CA ASN A 221 13.52 -11.42 -5.12
C ASN A 221 12.78 -12.72 -4.83
N SER A 222 11.80 -13.07 -5.67
CA SER A 222 11.08 -14.34 -5.65
C SER A 222 11.47 -15.21 -6.85
N THR A 223 11.62 -16.51 -6.61
CA THR A 223 11.86 -17.49 -7.68
C THR A 223 10.59 -17.83 -8.47
N THR A 224 9.41 -17.44 -7.98
CA THR A 224 8.10 -17.77 -8.56
C THR A 224 7.34 -16.55 -9.07
N SER A 225 7.52 -15.40 -8.41
CA SER A 225 6.75 -14.16 -8.69
C SER A 225 7.58 -13.03 -9.29
N GLY A 226 8.90 -13.21 -9.47
CA GLY A 226 9.77 -12.17 -10.04
C GLY A 226 10.44 -11.30 -8.97
N GLN A 227 10.63 -10.02 -9.25
CA GLN A 227 11.40 -9.09 -8.42
C GLN A 227 10.63 -7.78 -8.23
N ALA A 228 10.67 -7.20 -7.02
CA ALA A 228 10.22 -5.84 -6.79
C ALA A 228 11.37 -5.01 -6.20
N THR A 229 11.70 -3.88 -6.86
CA THR A 229 12.65 -2.89 -6.36
C THR A 229 11.88 -1.71 -5.78
N LEU A 230 12.03 -1.48 -4.49
CA LEU A 230 11.24 -0.54 -3.71
C LEU A 230 12.06 0.67 -3.28
N THR A 231 11.47 1.84 -3.43
CA THR A 231 11.99 3.11 -2.93
C THR A 231 10.90 3.91 -2.22
N ASN A 232 11.28 4.56 -1.12
CA ASN A 232 10.35 5.30 -0.26
C ASN A 232 9.09 4.47 0.06
N VAL A 233 9.29 3.27 0.58
CA VAL A 233 8.23 2.36 1.03
C VAL A 233 8.57 1.96 2.45
N GLN A 234 7.59 2.02 3.36
CA GLN A 234 7.81 1.78 4.79
C GLN A 234 7.33 0.39 5.22
N PHE A 235 6.44 -0.23 4.44
CA PHE A 235 5.90 -1.53 4.78
C PHE A 235 5.70 -2.44 3.58
N VAL A 236 6.03 -3.71 3.74
CA VAL A 236 5.67 -4.76 2.80
C VAL A 236 4.80 -5.79 3.51
N ALA A 237 3.64 -6.06 2.92
CA ALA A 237 2.69 -7.02 3.42
C ALA A 237 2.53 -8.19 2.45
N SER A 238 2.15 -9.33 2.99
CA SER A 238 1.78 -10.49 2.21
C SER A 238 0.26 -10.49 1.92
N VAL A 239 -0.13 -10.70 0.67
CA VAL A 239 -1.55 -10.94 0.31
C VAL A 239 -2.01 -12.30 0.79
N THR A 240 -1.10 -13.29 0.76
CA THR A 240 -1.33 -14.62 1.32
C THR A 240 -0.28 -14.96 2.36
N GLY A 241 -0.70 -15.46 3.53
CA GLY A 241 0.18 -15.61 4.69
C GLY A 241 0.15 -14.38 5.59
N ASN A 242 0.95 -14.41 6.65
CA ASN A 242 0.94 -13.37 7.70
C ASN A 242 2.29 -12.65 7.84
N ASP A 243 3.29 -13.04 7.04
CA ASP A 243 4.62 -12.44 7.12
C ASP A 243 4.58 -10.98 6.66
N THR A 244 5.33 -10.14 7.38
CA THR A 244 5.46 -8.71 7.06
C THR A 244 6.91 -8.27 7.08
N LEU A 245 7.18 -7.13 6.46
CA LEU A 245 8.48 -6.49 6.50
C LEU A 245 8.31 -4.99 6.73
N ALA A 246 8.84 -4.52 7.86
CA ALA A 246 8.97 -3.10 8.15
C ALA A 246 10.30 -2.56 7.62
N ILE A 247 10.23 -1.45 6.88
CA ILE A 247 11.38 -0.74 6.33
C ILE A 247 11.50 0.58 7.09
N VAL A 248 12.54 0.70 7.90
CA VAL A 248 12.71 1.83 8.82
C VAL A 248 14.05 2.52 8.62
N SER A 249 14.21 3.72 9.17
CA SER A 249 15.33 4.60 8.83
C SER A 249 16.48 4.55 9.81
N ASN A 250 16.23 4.05 11.03
CA ASN A 250 17.22 3.96 12.08
C ASN A 250 16.91 2.82 13.06
N GLN A 251 17.90 2.53 13.91
CA GLN A 251 17.82 1.44 14.87
C GLN A 251 16.80 1.68 16.00
N GLY A 252 16.45 2.93 16.30
CA GLY A 252 15.44 3.26 17.30
C GLY A 252 14.03 2.90 16.82
N GLU A 253 13.71 3.26 15.58
CA GLU A 253 12.49 2.79 14.89
C GLU A 253 12.48 1.27 14.80
N ALA A 254 13.57 0.65 14.36
CA ALA A 254 13.65 -0.80 14.23
C ALA A 254 13.41 -1.53 15.55
N THR A 255 14.01 -1.04 16.64
CA THR A 255 13.80 -1.60 17.98
C THR A 255 12.36 -1.42 18.43
N SER A 256 11.70 -0.32 18.05
CA SER A 256 10.29 -0.08 18.37
C SER A 256 9.38 -1.11 17.69
N ILE A 257 9.70 -1.50 16.45
CA ILE A 257 8.92 -2.51 15.71
C ILE A 257 9.19 -3.92 16.23
N ARG A 258 10.45 -4.28 16.49
CA ARG A 258 10.80 -5.60 17.05
C ARG A 258 10.19 -5.89 18.43
N LEU A 259 9.66 -4.88 19.12
CA LEU A 259 8.90 -5.10 20.35
C LEU A 259 7.60 -5.89 20.10
N TYR A 260 7.01 -5.85 18.90
CA TYR A 260 5.85 -6.68 18.57
C TYR A 260 6.19 -8.17 18.75
N GLU A 261 7.24 -8.65 18.08
CA GLU A 261 7.62 -10.06 18.18
C GLU A 261 8.13 -10.40 19.58
N ALA A 262 8.97 -9.54 20.15
CA ALA A 262 9.58 -9.80 21.45
C ALA A 262 8.62 -9.78 22.65
N VAL A 263 7.59 -8.92 22.61
CA VAL A 263 6.70 -8.67 23.75
C VAL A 263 5.30 -9.23 23.53
N LEU A 264 4.82 -9.25 22.28
CA LEU A 264 3.47 -9.68 21.92
C LEU A 264 3.46 -11.02 21.15
N GLY A 265 4.61 -11.48 20.64
CA GLY A 265 4.74 -12.77 19.97
C GLY A 265 4.06 -12.82 18.60
N ARG A 266 4.06 -11.70 17.89
CA ARG A 266 3.58 -11.58 16.51
C ARG A 266 4.32 -10.47 15.79
N ASP A 267 4.26 -10.50 14.47
CA ASP A 267 4.68 -9.39 13.62
C ASP A 267 3.81 -8.13 13.83
N ALA A 268 4.42 -6.98 13.54
CA ALA A 268 3.72 -5.71 13.46
C ALA A 268 2.87 -5.67 12.19
N ASP A 269 1.62 -5.22 12.30
CA ASP A 269 0.82 -4.87 11.12
C ASP A 269 1.21 -3.46 10.61
N ALA A 270 0.68 -3.09 9.43
CA ALA A 270 1.00 -1.81 8.80
C ALA A 270 0.64 -0.61 9.68
N SER A 271 -0.53 -0.63 10.33
CA SER A 271 -1.01 0.46 11.19
C SER A 271 -0.19 0.58 12.48
N GLY A 272 0.17 -0.56 13.07
CA GLY A 272 1.07 -0.62 14.21
C GLY A 272 2.45 -0.06 13.88
N THR A 273 3.02 -0.48 12.75
CA THR A 273 4.33 0.02 12.31
C THR A 273 4.28 1.52 12.06
N GLN A 274 3.28 2.02 11.34
CA GLN A 274 3.08 3.45 11.12
C GLN A 274 2.99 4.23 12.44
N PHE A 275 2.19 3.75 13.39
CA PHE A 275 2.00 4.40 14.67
C PHE A 275 3.33 4.52 15.44
N TRP A 276 4.06 3.42 15.62
CA TRP A 276 5.27 3.41 16.44
C TRP A 276 6.46 4.07 15.77
N VAL A 277 6.60 3.96 14.45
CA VAL A 277 7.59 4.74 13.69
C VAL A 277 7.27 6.23 13.84
N GLY A 278 6.01 6.63 13.72
CA GLY A 278 5.60 8.02 13.96
C GLY A 278 5.93 8.53 15.36
N GLN A 279 5.74 7.71 16.41
CA GLN A 279 6.15 8.06 17.77
C GLN A 279 7.67 8.23 17.90
N ALA A 280 8.45 7.32 17.31
CA ALA A 280 9.91 7.39 17.32
C ALA A 280 10.42 8.63 16.58
N GLN A 281 9.83 8.96 15.42
CA GLN A 281 10.14 10.17 14.64
C GLN A 281 9.76 11.45 15.38
N ALA A 282 8.70 11.42 16.19
CA ALA A 282 8.33 12.51 17.10
C ALA A 282 9.26 12.65 18.33
N GLY A 283 10.29 11.80 18.44
CA GLY A 283 11.30 11.87 19.50
C GLY A 283 10.92 11.13 20.79
N VAL A 284 9.87 10.31 20.78
CA VAL A 284 9.56 9.44 21.92
C VAL A 284 10.66 8.40 22.07
N SER A 285 11.19 8.25 23.29
CA SER A 285 12.27 7.30 23.53
C SER A 285 11.80 5.86 23.39
N THR A 286 12.70 4.98 22.92
CA THR A 286 12.42 3.54 22.81
C THR A 286 12.02 2.92 24.15
N THR A 287 12.58 3.37 25.26
CA THR A 287 12.14 2.94 26.61
C THR A 287 10.70 3.34 26.88
N SER A 288 10.28 4.55 26.50
CA SER A 288 8.89 4.98 26.68
C SER A 288 7.93 4.19 25.79
N ILE A 289 8.35 3.86 24.56
CA ILE A 289 7.61 2.98 23.65
C ILE A 289 7.48 1.57 24.24
N ALA A 290 8.60 0.96 24.67
CA ALA A 290 8.59 -0.35 25.32
C ALA A 290 7.70 -0.38 26.56
N ASN A 291 7.70 0.69 27.36
CA ASN A 291 6.78 0.80 28.49
C ASN A 291 5.32 0.82 28.04
N GLN A 292 4.97 1.45 26.92
CA GLN A 292 3.60 1.40 26.39
C GLN A 292 3.21 0.00 25.91
N PHE A 293 4.10 -0.74 25.23
CA PHE A 293 3.87 -2.15 24.88
C PHE A 293 3.58 -3.01 26.12
N LEU A 294 4.41 -2.89 27.16
CA LEU A 294 4.28 -3.66 28.41
C LEU A 294 3.04 -3.28 29.24
N ASN A 295 2.40 -2.14 28.96
CA ASN A 295 1.15 -1.72 29.57
C ASN A 295 -0.04 -1.79 28.61
N SER A 296 0.14 -2.34 27.41
CA SER A 296 -0.90 -2.44 26.41
C SER A 296 -2.01 -3.41 26.83
N VAL A 297 -3.21 -3.22 26.29
CA VAL A 297 -4.33 -4.15 26.48
C VAL A 297 -3.95 -5.55 26.02
N GLU A 298 -3.23 -5.65 24.91
CA GLU A 298 -2.79 -6.91 24.32
C GLU A 298 -1.80 -7.66 25.23
N TYR A 299 -0.76 -6.98 25.71
CA TYR A 299 0.21 -7.60 26.62
C TYR A 299 -0.44 -8.07 27.92
N ASN A 300 -1.32 -7.26 28.50
CA ASN A 300 -2.04 -7.61 29.72
C ASN A 300 -3.02 -8.78 29.51
N ALA A 301 -3.62 -8.89 28.33
CA ALA A 301 -4.46 -10.02 27.97
C ALA A 301 -3.66 -11.33 27.83
N ALA A 302 -2.45 -11.27 27.28
CA ALA A 302 -1.54 -12.41 27.21
C ALA A 302 -0.95 -12.81 28.58
N HIS A 303 -0.83 -11.86 29.52
CA HIS A 303 -0.19 -12.05 30.82
C HIS A 303 -1.13 -11.77 32.00
N THR A 304 -2.23 -12.52 32.07
CA THR A 304 -3.25 -12.39 33.14
C THR A 304 -2.72 -12.60 34.56
N THR A 305 -1.57 -13.29 34.70
CA THR A 305 -0.82 -13.39 35.95
C THR A 305 0.50 -12.62 35.79
N PRO A 306 0.83 -11.68 36.71
CA PRO A 306 2.08 -10.95 36.64
C PRO A 306 3.29 -11.90 36.61
N LEU A 307 4.13 -11.75 35.58
CA LEU A 307 5.37 -12.51 35.47
C LEU A 307 6.35 -12.09 36.57
N SER A 308 7.07 -13.06 37.13
CA SER A 308 8.30 -12.76 37.87
C SER A 308 9.36 -12.17 36.94
N ASP A 309 10.38 -11.51 37.50
CA ASP A 309 11.45 -10.91 36.69
C ASP A 309 12.18 -11.94 35.83
N GLY A 310 12.46 -13.13 36.38
CA GLY A 310 13.07 -14.23 35.63
C GLY A 310 12.17 -14.73 34.48
N ALA A 311 10.86 -14.87 34.73
CA ALA A 311 9.91 -15.29 33.68
C ALA A 311 9.75 -14.23 32.58
N PHE A 312 9.79 -12.94 32.95
CA PHE A 312 9.78 -11.82 32.02
C PHE A 312 11.03 -11.78 31.13
N ILE A 313 12.22 -11.95 31.71
CA ILE A 313 13.46 -12.02 30.91
C ILE A 313 13.40 -13.22 29.97
N GLN A 314 12.93 -14.36 30.46
CA GLN A 314 12.79 -15.57 29.66
C GLN A 314 11.84 -15.38 28.47
N SER A 315 10.71 -14.68 28.64
CA SER A 315 9.78 -14.41 27.54
C SER A 315 10.40 -13.50 26.47
N LEU A 316 11.17 -12.48 26.88
CA LEU A 316 11.88 -11.61 25.95
C LEU A 316 12.95 -12.36 25.14
N TYR A 317 13.70 -13.28 25.76
CA TYR A 317 14.66 -14.12 25.03
C TYR A 317 13.95 -15.01 24.01
N GLN A 318 12.80 -15.59 24.38
CA GLN A 318 12.04 -16.44 23.49
C GLN A 318 11.49 -15.66 22.28
N GLY A 319 10.91 -14.48 22.50
CA GLY A 319 10.35 -13.66 21.42
C GLY A 319 11.43 -12.96 20.59
N ALA A 320 12.35 -12.25 21.24
CA ALA A 320 13.34 -11.44 20.52
C ALA A 320 14.44 -12.26 19.85
N LEU A 321 14.84 -13.39 20.46
CA LEU A 321 16.03 -14.16 20.06
C LEU A 321 15.70 -15.60 19.64
N GLY A 322 14.45 -16.04 19.76
CA GLY A 322 14.01 -17.39 19.38
C GLY A 322 14.55 -18.50 20.27
N ARG A 323 15.14 -18.19 21.43
CA ARG A 323 15.80 -19.17 22.30
C ARG A 323 15.56 -18.91 23.78
N ALA A 324 15.88 -19.89 24.60
CA ALA A 324 15.92 -19.70 26.03
C ALA A 324 17.12 -18.82 26.47
N ALA A 325 16.90 -18.06 27.54
CA ALA A 325 17.98 -17.34 28.21
C ALA A 325 18.96 -18.33 28.85
N ASP A 326 20.25 -18.13 28.59
CA ASP A 326 21.31 -18.83 29.29
C ASP A 326 21.47 -18.27 30.73
N THR A 327 22.18 -19.03 31.57
CA THR A 327 22.37 -18.69 33.00
C THR A 327 22.96 -17.30 33.18
N ASP A 328 23.96 -16.94 32.37
CA ASP A 328 24.68 -15.67 32.51
C ASP A 328 23.80 -14.50 32.07
N GLY A 329 23.06 -14.65 30.97
CA GLY A 329 22.08 -13.68 30.49
C GLY A 329 20.96 -13.42 31.50
N LEU A 330 20.38 -14.47 32.08
CA LEU A 330 19.36 -14.34 33.14
C LEU A 330 19.91 -13.56 34.35
N VAL A 331 21.11 -13.92 34.82
CA VAL A 331 21.74 -13.25 35.97
C VAL A 331 22.01 -11.78 35.65
N TYR A 332 22.54 -11.48 34.47
CA TYR A 332 22.86 -10.12 34.07
C TYR A 332 21.61 -9.22 34.04
N TRP A 333 20.55 -9.64 33.36
CA TRP A 333 19.33 -8.83 33.25
C TRP A 333 18.55 -8.74 34.57
N ALA A 334 18.55 -9.80 35.38
CA ALA A 334 17.98 -9.76 36.72
C ALA A 334 18.73 -8.75 37.61
N GLN A 335 20.05 -8.62 37.45
CA GLN A 335 20.83 -7.61 38.16
C GLN A 335 20.50 -6.19 37.70
N GLN A 336 20.20 -5.96 36.41
CA GLN A 336 19.76 -4.64 35.94
C GLN A 336 18.46 -4.23 36.64
N LEU A 337 17.48 -5.13 36.74
CA LEU A 337 16.23 -4.88 37.47
C LEU A 337 16.49 -4.61 38.96
N ALA A 338 17.34 -5.41 39.59
CA ALA A 338 17.69 -5.25 41.01
C ALA A 338 18.42 -3.93 41.31
N THR A 339 19.08 -3.32 40.31
CA THR A 339 19.80 -2.04 40.44
C THR A 339 18.96 -0.82 40.05
N GLY A 340 17.67 -1.02 39.75
CA GLY A 340 16.71 0.07 39.53
C GLY A 340 16.39 0.37 38.06
N HIS A 341 16.90 -0.41 37.11
CA HIS A 341 16.42 -0.36 35.74
C HIS A 341 15.00 -0.91 35.64
N THR A 342 14.22 -0.36 34.71
CA THR A 342 12.84 -0.78 34.48
C THR A 342 12.78 -2.01 33.58
N ARG A 343 11.64 -2.70 33.56
CA ARG A 343 11.37 -3.76 32.57
C ARG A 343 11.44 -3.27 31.13
N ALA A 344 11.08 -2.00 30.90
CA ALA A 344 11.22 -1.37 29.60
C ALA A 344 12.69 -1.21 29.19
N ASP A 345 13.58 -0.85 30.12
CA ASP A 345 15.03 -0.78 29.87
C ASP A 345 15.60 -2.15 29.48
N VAL A 346 15.18 -3.21 30.19
CA VAL A 346 15.58 -4.59 29.87
C VAL A 346 15.05 -5.02 28.50
N ALA A 347 13.78 -4.73 28.19
CA ALA A 347 13.19 -5.04 26.89
C ALA A 347 13.97 -4.37 25.75
N VAL A 348 14.22 -3.05 25.85
CA VAL A 348 15.01 -2.32 24.85
C VAL A 348 16.43 -2.88 24.73
N GLY A 349 17.06 -3.24 25.85
CA GLY A 349 18.40 -3.82 25.86
C GLY A 349 18.51 -5.15 25.11
N ILE A 350 17.52 -6.04 25.29
CA ILE A 350 17.48 -7.34 24.61
C ILE A 350 17.08 -7.17 23.13
N VAL A 351 15.98 -6.46 22.86
CA VAL A 351 15.38 -6.27 21.53
C VAL A 351 16.24 -5.41 20.61
N GLY A 352 17.03 -4.49 21.18
CA GLY A 352 17.98 -3.66 20.45
C GLY A 352 19.30 -4.36 20.14
N SER A 353 19.54 -5.55 20.69
CA SER A 353 20.81 -6.27 20.52
C SER A 353 21.08 -6.71 19.08
N VAL A 354 22.35 -6.93 18.74
CA VAL A 354 22.74 -7.48 17.41
C VAL A 354 22.15 -8.87 17.20
N GLU A 355 21.99 -9.64 18.28
CA GLU A 355 21.37 -10.96 18.20
C GLU A 355 19.90 -10.89 17.79
N ALA A 356 19.12 -9.98 18.39
CA ALA A 356 17.73 -9.74 18.01
C ALA A 356 17.60 -9.23 16.56
N GLN A 357 18.53 -8.35 16.13
CA GLN A 357 18.58 -7.88 14.74
C GLN A 357 18.82 -9.00 13.72
N ASN A 358 19.59 -10.03 14.10
CA ASN A 358 19.86 -11.17 13.22
C ASN A 358 18.74 -12.21 13.25
N HIS A 359 17.98 -12.28 14.34
CA HIS A 359 16.87 -13.20 14.50
C HIS A 359 15.61 -12.70 13.78
N ASP A 360 15.23 -11.44 14.03
CA ASP A 360 14.05 -10.82 13.41
C ASP A 360 14.41 -10.17 12.07
N THR A 361 14.21 -10.94 11.01
CA THR A 361 14.39 -10.48 9.62
C THR A 361 13.19 -9.71 9.06
N GLY A 362 12.10 -9.58 9.81
CA GLY A 362 10.90 -8.81 9.45
C GLY A 362 11.07 -7.30 9.64
N VAL A 363 12.25 -6.83 10.08
CA VAL A 363 12.56 -5.41 10.24
C VAL A 363 13.92 -5.08 9.65
N ILE A 364 13.96 -4.22 8.64
CA ILE A 364 15.22 -3.78 8.01
C ILE A 364 15.44 -2.28 8.14
N VAL A 365 16.70 -1.89 8.33
CA VAL A 365 17.12 -0.49 8.42
C VAL A 365 17.69 -0.03 7.09
N VAL A 366 17.08 0.98 6.48
CA VAL A 366 17.54 1.58 5.22
C VAL A 366 17.65 3.10 5.40
N THR A 367 18.89 3.59 5.43
CA THR A 367 19.15 5.02 5.65
C THR A 367 18.95 5.83 4.38
N GLY A 368 18.16 6.91 4.44
CA GLY A 368 17.98 7.87 3.35
C GLY A 368 16.81 7.61 2.40
N GLN A 369 15.83 6.79 2.81
CA GLN A 369 14.60 6.48 2.06
C GLN A 369 13.34 7.23 2.54
N VAL A 370 13.47 8.24 3.39
CA VAL A 370 12.35 9.04 3.92
C VAL A 370 12.61 10.52 3.73
#